data_AF-A0A966CER0-F1
#
_entry.id   AF-A0A966CER0-F1
#
_cell.length_a   1.000
_cell.length_b   1.000
_cell.length_c   1.000
_cell.angle_alpha   90.00
_cell.angle_beta   90.00
_cell.angle_gamma   90.00
#
_symmetry.space_group_name_H-M   'P 1'
#
loop_
_entity.id
_entity.type
_entity.pdbx_description
1 polymer ?
#
loop_
_entity_poly.entity_id
_entity_poly.type
_entity_poly.pdbx_seq_one_letter_code
_entity_poly.pdbx_strand_id
1 'polypeptide(L)'
;MSNDYLNLSQVQDLKNPGERILYRFFEILPGTLSLGTLGAAFILSWLAPIVVAIFIIAFDIYWLFRILYLSLHQIASWQKMQENLKIDWLAKLNQLPSSEGAKVEMKANSEGGKLHRLSARNWQNIYHLIILPMYKEGIEIVRPTFQSLSETNYPKEKMIVILATEERAGEEAQKIAKEIKREFSKKFFRFLITAHPKNIPGEIAGKGSNIAWAVNRAKEEILDYNPPTTLQGKSHRLSIPYENIIVSNFD
;
A
#
# COMPACT_ATOMS: atom_id res chain seq x y z
N MET A 1 -2.75 -31.29 -14.79
CA MET A 1 -2.24 -30.34 -13.79
C MET A 1 -2.72 -28.96 -14.21
N SER A 2 -3.60 -28.31 -13.45
CA SER A 2 -3.99 -26.93 -13.76
C SER A 2 -2.76 -26.05 -13.49
N ASN A 3 -2.20 -25.45 -14.53
CA ASN A 3 -1.19 -24.42 -14.33
C ASN A 3 -1.85 -23.30 -13.53
N ASP A 4 -1.27 -22.97 -12.38
CA ASP A 4 -1.77 -21.90 -11.52
C ASP A 4 -1.29 -20.56 -12.10
N TYR A 5 -2.05 -20.05 -13.08
CA TYR A 5 -1.73 -18.81 -13.77
C TYR A 5 -1.75 -17.57 -12.85
N LEU A 6 -2.29 -17.70 -11.62
CA LEU A 6 -2.33 -16.60 -10.65
C LEU A 6 -0.94 -16.30 -10.03
N ASN A 7 -0.02 -17.26 -10.08
CA ASN A 7 1.33 -17.16 -9.52
C ASN A 7 2.41 -16.96 -10.59
N LEU A 8 2.02 -16.60 -11.82
CA LEU A 8 2.96 -16.31 -12.91
C LEU A 8 3.31 -14.83 -12.91
N SER A 9 4.60 -14.56 -12.81
CA SER A 9 5.17 -13.23 -12.65
C SER A 9 5.87 -12.77 -13.93
N GLN A 10 6.53 -13.69 -14.63
CA GLN A 10 7.30 -13.44 -15.84
C GLN A 10 7.10 -14.55 -16.87
N VAL A 11 7.37 -14.25 -18.14
CA VAL A 11 7.40 -15.24 -19.24
C VAL A 11 8.32 -16.44 -18.92
N GLN A 12 9.38 -16.20 -18.15
CA GLN A 12 10.37 -17.22 -17.79
C GLN A 12 9.79 -18.31 -16.88
N ASP A 13 8.70 -18.00 -16.14
CA ASP A 13 8.05 -18.92 -15.21
C ASP A 13 7.23 -20.00 -15.94
N LEU A 14 6.82 -19.73 -17.18
CA LEU A 14 6.09 -20.70 -18.01
C LEU A 14 7.05 -21.78 -18.51
N LYS A 15 6.70 -23.06 -18.37
CA LYS A 15 7.52 -24.18 -18.89
C LYS A 15 7.20 -24.53 -20.34
N ASN A 16 5.96 -24.30 -20.78
CA ASN A 16 5.50 -24.65 -22.12
C ASN A 16 5.85 -23.56 -23.14
N PRO A 17 6.52 -23.88 -24.27
CA PRO A 17 6.85 -22.90 -25.30
C PRO A 17 5.61 -22.23 -25.94
N GLY A 18 4.48 -22.93 -26.07
CA GLY A 18 3.26 -22.35 -26.64
C GLY A 18 2.65 -21.27 -25.76
N GLU A 19 2.60 -21.50 -24.45
CA GLU A 19 2.11 -20.53 -23.47
C GLU A 19 3.02 -19.30 -23.39
N ARG A 20 4.34 -19.48 -23.52
CA ARG A 20 5.30 -18.37 -23.57
C ARG A 20 5.03 -17.42 -24.74
N ILE A 21 4.70 -17.95 -25.92
CA ILE A 21 4.41 -17.12 -27.10
C ILE A 21 3.12 -16.32 -26.86
N LEU A 22 2.09 -16.97 -26.33
CA LEU A 22 0.82 -16.32 -26.04
C LEU A 22 0.98 -15.20 -24.99
N TYR A 23 1.72 -15.47 -23.91
CA TYR A 23 2.01 -14.46 -22.88
C TYR A 23 2.77 -13.27 -23.46
N ARG A 24 3.84 -13.52 -24.24
CA ARG A 24 4.62 -12.46 -24.89
C ARG A 24 3.80 -11.62 -25.86
N PHE A 25 2.85 -12.23 -26.58
CA PHE A 25 1.94 -11.51 -27.46
C PHE A 25 1.12 -10.47 -26.67
N PHE A 26 0.52 -10.87 -25.55
CA PHE A 26 -0.24 -9.96 -24.69
C PHE A 26 0.65 -8.92 -23.98
N GLU A 27 1.88 -9.27 -23.62
CA GLU A 27 2.84 -8.34 -22.99
C GLU A 27 3.27 -7.21 -23.94
N ILE A 28 3.44 -7.53 -25.23
CA ILE A 28 3.87 -6.55 -26.25
C ILE A 28 2.70 -5.69 -26.74
N LEU A 29 1.47 -6.21 -26.69
CA LEU A 29 0.27 -5.61 -27.27
C LEU A 29 0.02 -4.15 -26.82
N PRO A 30 0.13 -3.76 -25.54
CA PRO A 30 -0.04 -2.36 -25.14
C PRO A 30 0.99 -1.42 -25.79
N GLY A 31 2.25 -1.86 -25.84
CA GLY A 31 3.35 -1.07 -26.41
C GLY A 31 3.20 -0.92 -27.93
N THR A 32 2.86 -2.00 -28.63
CA THR A 32 2.66 -1.96 -30.08
C THR A 32 1.40 -1.21 -30.47
N LEU A 33 0.31 -1.30 -29.71
CA LEU A 33 -0.87 -0.45 -29.94
C LEU A 33 -0.54 1.03 -29.72
N SER A 34 0.23 1.37 -28.69
CA SER A 34 0.63 2.75 -28.41
C SER A 34 1.50 3.34 -29.54
N LEU A 35 2.62 2.68 -29.87
CA LEU A 35 3.51 3.11 -30.95
C LEU A 35 2.84 3.03 -32.32
N GLY A 36 2.02 2.00 -32.52
CA GLY A 36 1.23 1.80 -33.73
C GLY A 36 0.23 2.93 -33.95
N THR A 37 -0.41 3.44 -32.89
CA THR A 37 -1.34 4.57 -32.99
C THR A 37 -0.61 5.84 -33.45
N LEU A 38 0.58 6.11 -32.91
CA LEU A 38 1.40 7.26 -33.32
C LEU A 38 1.87 7.14 -34.78
N GLY A 39 2.37 5.96 -35.16
CA GLY A 39 2.78 5.69 -36.54
C GLY A 39 1.62 5.75 -37.52
N ALA A 40 0.46 5.20 -37.15
CA ALA A 40 -0.75 5.24 -37.94
C ALA A 40 -1.23 6.68 -38.15
N ALA A 41 -1.24 7.51 -37.11
CA ALA A 41 -1.60 8.93 -37.24
C ALA A 41 -0.69 9.64 -38.24
N PHE A 42 0.63 9.38 -38.22
CA PHE A 42 1.58 9.97 -39.16
C PHE A 42 1.32 9.52 -40.61
N ILE A 43 1.19 8.22 -40.85
CA ILE A 43 0.99 7.65 -42.19
C ILE A 43 -0.39 8.03 -42.76
N LEU A 44 -1.44 7.92 -41.94
CA LEU A 44 -2.82 8.23 -42.34
C LEU A 44 -3.03 9.73 -42.56
N SER A 45 -2.24 10.59 -41.91
CA SER A 45 -2.29 12.03 -42.18
C SER A 45 -1.96 12.34 -43.64
N TRP A 46 -1.06 11.56 -44.27
CA TRP A 46 -0.78 11.69 -45.70
C TRP A 46 -1.85 11.06 -46.60
N LEU A 47 -2.41 9.91 -46.20
CA LEU A 47 -3.36 9.16 -47.03
C LEU A 47 -4.80 9.70 -46.96
N ALA A 48 -5.22 10.19 -45.80
CA ALA A 48 -6.60 10.62 -45.51
C ALA A 48 -6.63 11.77 -44.49
N PRO A 49 -6.08 12.96 -44.83
CA PRO A 49 -5.91 14.08 -43.89
C PRO A 49 -7.22 14.53 -43.23
N ILE A 50 -8.34 14.51 -43.96
CA ILE A 50 -9.66 14.94 -43.43
C ILE A 50 -10.15 13.99 -42.34
N VAL A 51 -10.05 12.67 -42.55
CA VAL A 51 -10.50 11.66 -41.57
C VAL A 51 -9.65 11.75 -40.30
N VAL A 52 -8.33 11.89 -40.46
CA VAL A 52 -7.40 12.05 -39.34
C VAL A 52 -7.67 13.33 -38.57
N ALA A 53 -7.96 14.45 -39.25
CA ALA A 53 -8.32 15.70 -38.59
C ALA A 53 -9.60 15.57 -37.75
N ILE A 54 -10.66 14.94 -38.28
CA ILE A 54 -11.89 14.68 -37.53
C ILE A 54 -11.60 13.81 -36.29
N PHE A 55 -10.79 12.75 -36.45
CA PHE A 55 -10.38 11.90 -35.35
C PHE A 55 -9.62 12.65 -34.25
N ILE A 56 -8.63 13.47 -34.62
CA ILE A 56 -7.85 14.29 -33.68
C ILE A 56 -8.76 15.24 -32.92
N ILE A 57 -9.65 15.97 -33.60
CA ILE A 57 -10.59 16.89 -32.95
C ILE A 57 -11.49 16.15 -31.95
N ALA A 58 -12.03 14.98 -32.33
CA ALA A 58 -12.86 14.17 -31.42
C ALA A 58 -12.06 13.67 -30.21
N PHE A 59 -10.82 13.25 -30.42
CA PHE A 59 -9.91 12.82 -29.35
C PHE A 59 -9.56 13.97 -28.40
N ASP A 60 -9.26 15.16 -28.92
CA ASP A 60 -8.96 16.35 -28.15
C ASP A 60 -10.18 16.82 -27.34
N ILE A 61 -11.39 16.76 -27.92
CA ILE A 61 -12.64 17.05 -27.21
C ILE A 61 -12.84 16.05 -26.06
N TYR A 62 -12.63 14.75 -26.30
CA TYR A 62 -12.69 13.74 -25.24
C TYR A 62 -11.69 14.02 -24.12
N TRP A 63 -10.44 14.34 -24.47
CA TRP A 63 -9.41 14.69 -23.50
C TRP A 63 -9.73 15.96 -22.73
N LEU A 64 -10.29 16.98 -23.38
CA LEU A 64 -10.77 18.19 -22.73
C LEU A 64 -11.81 17.87 -21.65
N PHE A 65 -12.83 17.08 -21.99
CA PHE A 65 -13.84 16.66 -21.01
C PHE A 65 -13.25 15.82 -19.88
N ARG A 66 -12.32 14.91 -20.19
CA ARG A 66 -11.64 14.09 -19.18
C ARG A 66 -10.82 14.95 -18.21
N ILE A 67 -10.09 15.95 -18.72
CA ILE A 67 -9.31 16.88 -17.91
C ILE A 67 -10.23 17.70 -17.03
N LEU A 68 -11.30 18.29 -17.59
CA LEU A 68 -12.28 19.05 -16.83
C LEU A 68 -12.90 18.21 -15.70
N TYR A 69 -13.31 16.98 -16.00
CA TYR A 69 -13.83 16.04 -15.01
C TYR A 69 -12.83 15.79 -13.87
N LEU A 70 -11.57 15.47 -14.20
CA LEU A 70 -10.53 15.21 -13.19
C LEU A 70 -10.20 16.46 -12.37
N SER A 71 -10.11 17.62 -13.01
CA SER A 71 -9.83 18.90 -12.33
C SER A 71 -10.92 19.25 -11.33
N LEU A 72 -12.20 19.08 -11.67
CA LEU A 72 -13.31 19.31 -10.74
C LEU A 72 -13.21 18.40 -9.51
N HIS A 73 -12.90 17.11 -9.71
CA HIS A 73 -12.72 16.16 -8.61
C HIS A 73 -11.50 16.49 -7.75
N GLN A 74 -10.41 16.97 -8.34
CA GLN A 74 -9.21 17.35 -7.62
C GLN A 74 -9.43 18.61 -6.77
N ILE A 75 -10.16 19.60 -7.29
CA ILE A 75 -10.56 20.78 -6.53
C ILE A 75 -11.47 20.39 -5.35
N ALA A 76 -12.50 19.58 -5.59
CA ALA A 76 -13.40 19.12 -4.53
C ALA A 76 -12.66 18.32 -3.45
N SER A 77 -11.76 17.42 -3.85
CA SER A 77 -10.94 16.63 -2.92
C SER A 77 -9.98 17.50 -2.11
N TRP A 78 -9.38 18.52 -2.73
CA TRP A 78 -8.52 19.49 -2.05
C TRP A 78 -9.32 20.32 -1.03
N GLN A 79 -10.50 20.80 -1.39
CA GLN A 79 -11.38 21.50 -0.45
C GLN A 79 -11.71 20.60 0.75
N LYS A 80 -12.05 19.33 0.50
CA LYS A 80 -12.34 18.38 1.58
C LYS A 80 -11.14 18.09 2.47
N MET A 81 -9.95 18.00 1.88
CA MET A 81 -8.70 17.85 2.63
C MET A 81 -8.46 19.07 3.54
N GLN A 82 -8.66 20.30 3.05
CA GLN A 82 -8.51 21.52 3.84
C GLN A 82 -9.51 21.59 5.01
N GLU A 83 -10.76 21.16 4.81
CA GLU A 83 -11.72 21.00 5.91
C GLU A 83 -11.22 19.98 6.95
N ASN A 84 -10.75 18.82 6.49
CA ASN A 84 -10.30 17.74 7.36
C ASN A 84 -9.03 18.08 8.17
N LEU A 85 -8.13 18.90 7.61
CA LEU A 85 -6.92 19.36 8.31
C LEU A 85 -7.22 20.32 9.47
N LYS A 86 -8.36 21.03 9.44
CA LYS A 86 -8.79 21.94 10.52
C LYS A 86 -9.44 21.21 11.69
N ILE A 87 -9.80 19.94 11.50
CA ILE A 87 -10.51 19.15 12.49
C ILE A 87 -9.51 18.52 13.45
N ASP A 88 -9.71 18.72 14.75
CA ASP A 88 -9.04 17.91 15.77
C ASP A 88 -9.69 16.52 15.84
N TRP A 89 -9.06 15.58 15.15
CA TRP A 89 -9.51 14.19 15.10
C TRP A 89 -9.39 13.48 16.46
N LEU A 90 -8.38 13.82 17.27
CA LEU A 90 -8.18 13.19 18.57
C LEU A 90 -9.27 13.63 19.57
N ALA A 91 -9.64 14.92 19.55
CA ALA A 91 -10.76 15.42 20.33
C ALA A 91 -12.08 14.72 19.94
N LYS A 92 -12.33 14.52 18.64
CA LYS A 92 -13.51 13.77 18.17
C LYS A 92 -13.50 12.31 18.62
N LEU A 93 -12.35 11.64 18.56
CA LEU A 93 -12.21 10.27 19.04
C LEU A 93 -12.51 10.16 20.54
N ASN A 94 -12.04 11.12 21.34
CA ASN A 94 -12.31 11.16 22.79
C ASN A 94 -13.79 11.39 23.13
N GLN A 95 -14.57 11.97 22.23
CA GLN A 95 -16.02 12.19 22.42
C GLN A 95 -16.87 10.97 22.05
N LEU A 96 -16.27 9.94 21.42
CA LEU A 96 -17.00 8.72 21.10
C LEU A 96 -17.38 7.99 22.40
N PRO A 97 -18.63 7.50 22.51
CA PRO A 97 -19.06 6.78 23.70
C PRO A 97 -18.25 5.49 23.85
N SER A 98 -17.54 5.36 24.97
CA SER A 98 -16.90 4.11 25.40
C SER A 98 -17.98 3.09 25.71
N SER A 99 -18.47 2.36 24.72
CA SER A 99 -19.50 1.34 24.94
C SER A 99 -18.86 0.05 25.45
N GLU A 100 -18.41 0.03 26.70
CA GLU A 100 -18.27 -1.21 27.44
C GLU A 100 -19.68 -1.80 27.64
N GLY A 101 -20.08 -2.72 26.75
CA GLY A 101 -21.29 -3.53 26.91
C GLY A 101 -22.50 -3.19 26.01
N ALA A 102 -22.59 -2.02 25.38
CA ALA A 102 -23.75 -1.70 24.53
C ALA A 102 -23.63 -2.27 23.11
N LYS A 103 -24.57 -3.13 22.70
CA LYS A 103 -24.75 -3.54 21.30
C LYS A 103 -25.37 -2.36 20.53
N VAL A 104 -24.53 -1.50 19.93
CA VAL A 104 -25.03 -0.46 19.03
C VAL A 104 -25.17 -1.04 17.63
N GLU A 105 -26.40 -1.16 17.14
CA GLU A 105 -26.70 -1.49 15.75
C GLU A 105 -26.52 -0.24 14.89
N MET A 106 -25.37 -0.10 14.24
CA MET A 106 -25.19 0.87 13.16
C MET A 106 -25.82 0.32 11.89
N LYS A 107 -26.93 0.92 11.43
CA LYS A 107 -27.50 0.64 10.10
C LYS A 107 -26.58 1.24 9.05
N ALA A 108 -26.01 0.39 8.20
CA ALA A 108 -25.21 0.81 7.06
C ALA A 108 -26.12 1.37 5.97
N ASN A 109 -26.07 2.68 5.74
CA ASN A 109 -26.64 3.29 4.55
C ASN A 109 -25.65 3.12 3.38
N SER A 110 -25.43 1.89 2.90
CA SER A 110 -24.79 1.64 1.60
C SER A 110 -25.09 0.23 1.13
N GLU A 111 -25.87 0.12 0.06
CA GLU A 111 -26.17 -1.14 -0.63
C GLU A 111 -24.87 -1.78 -1.13
N GLY A 112 -24.59 -3.01 -0.69
CA GLY A 112 -23.62 -3.91 -1.35
C GLY A 112 -22.34 -4.27 -0.59
N GLY A 113 -22.00 -3.61 0.51
CA GLY A 113 -20.82 -3.95 1.31
C GLY A 113 -21.18 -4.69 2.60
N LYS A 114 -20.77 -5.96 2.74
CA LYS A 114 -20.74 -6.62 4.06
C LYS A 114 -19.69 -5.89 4.92
N LEU A 115 -20.12 -4.89 5.69
CA LEU A 115 -19.26 -4.27 6.71
C LEU A 115 -18.98 -5.33 7.79
N HIS A 116 -17.72 -5.73 7.94
CA HIS A 116 -17.31 -6.37 9.19
C HIS A 116 -17.65 -5.41 10.33
N ARG A 117 -18.51 -5.84 11.26
CA ARG A 117 -18.83 -5.10 12.48
C ARG A 117 -17.49 -4.79 13.17
N LEU A 118 -17.09 -3.52 13.18
CA LEU A 118 -15.93 -3.07 13.95
C LEU A 118 -16.24 -3.36 15.43
N SER A 119 -15.67 -4.45 15.94
CA SER A 119 -15.75 -4.86 17.34
C SER A 119 -14.83 -3.98 18.22
N ALA A 120 -13.99 -3.13 17.61
CA ALA A 120 -13.23 -2.09 18.27
C ALA A 120 -14.17 -0.99 18.81
N ARG A 121 -14.90 -1.32 19.87
CA ARG A 121 -15.86 -0.45 20.58
C ARG A 121 -15.19 0.68 21.37
N ASN A 122 -13.85 0.74 21.33
CA ASN A 122 -13.04 1.75 21.97
C ASN A 122 -11.78 2.00 21.12
N TRP A 123 -11.59 3.23 20.62
CA TRP A 123 -10.44 3.53 19.76
C TRP A 123 -9.11 3.37 20.52
N GLN A 124 -9.16 3.45 21.84
CA GLN A 124 -8.07 3.18 22.77
C GLN A 124 -7.62 1.71 22.77
N ASN A 125 -8.29 0.80 22.08
CA ASN A 125 -7.81 -0.57 21.87
C ASN A 125 -7.20 -0.76 20.47
N ILE A 126 -7.30 0.24 19.59
CA ILE A 126 -6.81 0.16 18.21
C ILE A 126 -5.32 0.48 18.15
N TYR A 127 -4.58 -0.37 17.45
CA TYR A 127 -3.19 -0.20 17.07
C TYR A 127 -3.10 0.17 15.59
N HIS A 128 -2.13 1.02 15.26
CA HIS A 128 -1.89 1.47 13.89
C HIS A 128 -0.63 0.82 13.34
N LEU A 129 -0.81 -0.09 12.38
CA LEU A 129 0.27 -0.68 11.60
C LEU A 129 0.63 0.25 10.44
N ILE A 130 1.82 0.84 10.50
CA ILE A 130 2.34 1.80 9.54
C ILE A 130 3.49 1.13 8.79
N ILE A 131 3.36 1.02 7.46
CA ILE A 131 4.35 0.38 6.61
C ILE A 131 4.96 1.44 5.70
N LEU A 132 6.28 1.56 5.79
CA LEU A 132 7.11 2.48 5.02
C LEU A 132 8.05 1.63 4.16
N PRO A 133 7.66 1.28 2.92
CA PRO A 133 8.55 0.62 1.99
C PRO A 133 9.63 1.60 1.53
N MET A 134 10.86 1.10 1.39
CA MET A 134 11.97 1.84 0.81
C MET A 134 12.79 0.88 -0.08
N TYR A 135 13.28 1.40 -1.20
CA TYR A 135 14.29 0.76 -2.03
C TYR A 135 15.65 1.43 -1.80
N LYS A 136 15.93 2.58 -2.45
CA LYS A 136 17.25 3.24 -2.45
C LYS A 136 17.19 4.71 -2.00
N GLU A 137 16.15 5.07 -1.25
CA GLU A 137 15.98 6.39 -0.67
C GLU A 137 17.11 6.68 0.32
N GLY A 138 17.69 7.87 0.23
CA GLY A 138 18.75 8.30 1.12
C GLY A 138 18.26 8.65 2.52
N ILE A 139 19.20 8.76 3.46
CA ILE A 139 18.90 9.07 4.86
C ILE A 139 18.17 10.42 5.03
N GLU A 140 18.42 11.37 4.12
CA GLU A 140 17.79 12.67 4.05
C GLU A 140 16.30 12.63 3.72
N ILE A 141 15.79 11.54 3.16
CA ILE A 141 14.35 11.33 2.90
C ILE A 141 13.76 10.49 4.03
N VAL A 142 14.45 9.41 4.41
CA VAL A 142 13.95 8.45 5.40
C VAL A 142 13.88 9.10 6.79
N ARG A 143 14.94 9.79 7.25
CA ARG A 143 14.97 10.38 8.60
C ARG A 143 13.86 11.42 8.84
N PRO A 144 13.61 12.40 7.96
CA PRO A 144 12.51 13.35 8.16
C PRO A 144 11.13 12.68 8.19
N THR A 145 10.95 11.56 7.48
CA THR A 145 9.71 10.80 7.48
C THR A 145 9.42 10.21 8.87
N PHE A 146 10.43 9.55 9.47
CA PHE A 146 10.31 9.02 10.84
C PHE A 146 10.26 10.12 11.91
N GLN A 147 10.93 11.25 11.68
CA GLN A 147 10.81 12.42 12.54
C GLN A 147 9.37 12.95 12.56
N SER A 148 8.80 13.20 11.38
CA SER A 148 7.41 13.66 11.23
C SER A 148 6.44 12.68 11.89
N LEU A 149 6.65 11.38 11.72
CA LEU A 149 5.83 10.35 12.36
C LEU A 149 5.92 10.42 13.89
N SER A 150 7.11 10.65 14.45
CA SER A 150 7.31 10.76 15.90
C SER A 150 6.70 12.03 16.52
N GLU A 151 6.57 13.09 15.73
CA GLU A 151 6.02 14.39 16.14
C GLU A 151 4.49 14.44 16.02
N THR A 152 3.86 13.44 15.41
CA THR A 152 2.39 13.36 15.33
C THR A 152 1.72 13.33 16.71
N ASN A 153 0.49 13.85 16.75
CA ASN A 153 -0.34 13.94 17.95
C ASN A 153 -1.03 12.62 18.33
N TYR A 154 -0.98 11.59 17.47
CA TYR A 154 -1.53 10.28 17.78
C TYR A 154 -0.63 9.52 18.79
N PRO A 155 -1.18 8.70 19.71
CA PRO A 155 -0.36 8.04 20.72
C PRO A 155 0.67 7.08 20.12
N LYS A 156 1.96 7.35 20.37
CA LYS A 156 3.07 6.56 19.81
C LYS A 156 3.12 5.14 20.38
N GLU A 157 2.61 4.97 21.60
CA GLU A 157 2.31 3.70 22.30
C GLU A 157 1.34 2.78 21.52
N LYS A 158 0.73 3.27 20.43
CA LYS A 158 -0.20 2.54 19.57
C LYS A 158 0.32 2.30 18.16
N MET A 159 1.49 2.84 17.82
CA MET A 159 2.04 2.75 16.47
C MET A 159 2.98 1.55 16.35
N ILE A 160 2.65 0.62 15.45
CA ILE A 160 3.52 -0.45 15.00
C ILE A 160 4.11 0.01 13.67
N VAL A 161 5.38 0.40 13.67
CA VAL A 161 6.02 0.98 12.48
C VAL A 161 6.96 -0.04 11.85
N ILE A 162 6.86 -0.21 10.54
CA ILE A 162 7.70 -1.12 9.76
C ILE A 162 8.42 -0.35 8.68
N LEU A 163 9.75 -0.40 8.71
CA LEU A 163 10.60 0.02 7.61
C LEU A 163 10.88 -1.20 6.73
N ALA A 164 10.21 -1.26 5.57
CA ALA A 164 10.26 -2.40 4.68
C ALA A 164 11.28 -2.16 3.56
N THR A 165 12.45 -2.78 3.69
CA THR A 165 13.56 -2.69 2.71
C THR A 165 13.55 -3.88 1.75
N GLU A 166 14.25 -3.78 0.62
CA GLU A 166 14.54 -4.95 -0.23
C GLU A 166 16.02 -5.36 -0.10
N GLU A 167 16.33 -6.65 -0.13
CA GLU A 167 17.73 -7.13 -0.21
C GLU A 167 18.43 -6.62 -1.49
N ARG A 168 17.65 -6.44 -2.56
CA ARG A 168 18.11 -5.91 -3.85
C ARG A 168 18.52 -4.44 -3.79
N ALA A 169 18.16 -3.72 -2.73
CA ALA A 169 18.58 -2.33 -2.54
C ALA A 169 20.08 -2.21 -2.23
N GLY A 170 20.70 -3.28 -1.73
CA GLY A 170 22.11 -3.32 -1.38
C GLY A 170 22.39 -2.95 0.08
N GLU A 171 23.68 -2.96 0.45
CA GLU A 171 24.11 -2.75 1.84
C GLU A 171 23.81 -1.35 2.37
N GLU A 172 23.80 -0.34 1.51
CA GLU A 172 23.57 1.06 1.91
C GLU A 172 22.17 1.25 2.50
N ALA A 173 21.13 0.76 1.84
CA ALA A 173 19.76 0.79 2.35
C ALA A 173 19.63 0.05 3.68
N GLN A 174 20.34 -1.08 3.85
CA GLN A 174 20.36 -1.83 5.11
C GLN A 174 21.08 -1.07 6.23
N LYS A 175 22.12 -0.29 5.91
CA LYS A 175 22.81 0.58 6.88
C LYS A 175 21.88 1.72 7.32
N ILE A 176 21.23 2.39 6.37
CA ILE A 176 20.23 3.45 6.64
C ILE A 176 19.12 2.90 7.52
N ALA A 177 18.56 1.75 7.19
CA ALA A 177 17.49 1.14 7.99
C ALA A 177 17.95 0.87 9.43
N LYS A 178 19.15 0.29 9.62
CA LYS A 178 19.72 0.05 10.96
C LYS A 178 19.92 1.35 11.74
N GLU A 179 20.38 2.42 11.09
CA GLU A 179 20.54 3.75 11.69
C GLU A 179 19.18 4.30 12.16
N ILE A 180 18.17 4.28 11.29
CA ILE A 180 16.81 4.70 11.62
C ILE A 180 16.21 3.90 12.78
N LYS A 181 16.38 2.57 12.79
CA LYS A 181 15.93 1.76 13.93
C LYS A 181 16.64 2.13 15.21
N ARG A 182 17.94 2.44 15.18
CA ARG A 182 18.65 2.91 16.39
C ARG A 182 18.07 4.23 16.90
N GLU A 183 17.75 5.16 16.02
CA GLU A 183 17.21 6.48 16.37
C GLU A 183 15.76 6.44 16.87
N PHE A 184 14.88 5.65 16.22
CA PHE A 184 13.44 5.76 16.38
C PHE A 184 12.76 4.55 17.04
N SER A 185 13.43 3.39 17.18
CA SER A 185 12.79 2.17 17.67
C SER A 185 12.11 2.29 19.03
N LYS A 186 12.66 3.12 19.93
CA LYS A 186 12.14 3.32 21.29
C LYS A 186 10.99 4.32 21.37
N LYS A 187 10.70 5.06 20.28
CA LYS A 187 9.65 6.08 20.29
C LYS A 187 8.27 5.48 20.06
N PHE A 188 8.17 4.34 19.39
CA PHE A 188 6.91 3.71 18.99
C PHE A 188 6.64 2.44 19.79
N PHE A 189 5.39 1.98 19.80
CA PHE A 189 5.00 0.73 20.45
C PHE A 189 5.85 -0.45 19.99
N ARG A 190 6.00 -0.59 18.67
CA ARG A 190 6.89 -1.57 18.04
C ARG A 190 7.50 -0.98 16.79
N PHE A 191 8.73 -1.40 16.52
CA PHE A 191 9.46 -1.02 15.32
C PHE A 191 10.12 -2.24 14.69
N LEU A 192 9.79 -2.52 13.44
CA LEU A 192 10.40 -3.61 12.67
C LEU A 192 11.19 -3.06 11.49
N ILE A 193 12.26 -3.77 11.15
CA ILE A 193 12.90 -3.66 9.83
C ILE A 193 12.69 -5.01 9.18
N THR A 194 12.17 -5.00 7.97
CA THR A 194 12.08 -6.20 7.14
C THR A 194 12.94 -6.00 5.90
N ALA A 195 13.50 -7.08 5.40
CA ALA A 195 14.19 -7.12 4.13
C ALA A 195 13.50 -8.16 3.25
N HIS A 196 12.92 -7.75 2.13
CA HIS A 196 12.35 -8.67 1.14
C HIS A 196 13.48 -9.44 0.45
N PRO A 197 13.48 -10.79 0.52
CA PRO A 197 14.52 -11.60 -0.09
C PRO A 197 14.58 -11.45 -1.60
N LYS A 198 15.79 -11.50 -2.16
CA LYS A 198 15.94 -11.56 -3.61
C LYS A 198 15.49 -12.94 -4.15
N ASN A 199 14.87 -12.93 -5.33
CA ASN A 199 14.60 -14.13 -6.14
C ASN A 199 13.68 -15.17 -5.48
N ILE A 200 12.59 -14.75 -4.84
CA ILE A 200 11.53 -15.68 -4.43
C ILE A 200 10.86 -16.23 -5.71
N PRO A 201 10.86 -17.56 -5.93
CA PRO A 201 10.27 -18.14 -7.13
C PRO A 201 8.77 -17.84 -7.21
N GLY A 202 8.31 -17.32 -8.36
CA GLY A 202 6.90 -17.00 -8.59
C GLY A 202 6.46 -15.63 -8.06
N GLU A 203 7.36 -14.80 -7.51
CA GLU A 203 7.03 -13.48 -6.97
C GLU A 203 7.71 -12.35 -7.77
N ILE A 204 6.92 -11.37 -8.25
CA ILE A 204 7.45 -10.16 -8.89
C ILE A 204 8.11 -9.30 -7.81
N ALA A 205 9.42 -9.08 -7.88
CA ALA A 205 10.08 -8.12 -7.00
C ALA A 205 9.56 -6.69 -7.24
N GLY A 206 9.30 -5.98 -6.15
CA GLY A 206 8.88 -4.58 -6.17
C GLY A 206 8.09 -4.21 -4.90
N LYS A 207 7.60 -2.97 -4.88
CA LYS A 207 6.92 -2.39 -3.71
C LYS A 207 5.85 -3.29 -3.10
N GLY A 208 4.94 -3.82 -3.93
CA GLY A 208 3.82 -4.65 -3.45
C GLY A 208 4.29 -5.92 -2.71
N SER A 209 5.26 -6.61 -3.28
CA SER A 209 5.89 -7.82 -2.72
C SER A 209 6.66 -7.53 -1.43
N ASN A 210 7.40 -6.42 -1.41
CA ASN A 210 8.07 -5.94 -0.21
C ASN A 210 7.08 -5.65 0.93
N ILE A 211 5.96 -4.97 0.65
CA ILE A 211 4.90 -4.71 1.63
C ILE A 211 4.26 -6.01 2.12
N ALA A 212 3.91 -6.93 1.21
CA ALA A 212 3.28 -8.19 1.58
C ALA A 212 4.19 -9.02 2.52
N TRP A 213 5.49 -9.06 2.22
CA TRP A 213 6.49 -9.66 3.08
C TRP A 213 6.58 -8.97 4.45
N ALA A 214 6.59 -7.64 4.47
CA ALA A 214 6.61 -6.86 5.69
C ALA A 214 5.40 -7.15 6.60
N VAL A 215 4.19 -7.25 6.02
CA VAL A 215 2.96 -7.61 6.74
C VAL A 215 3.05 -9.04 7.30
N ASN A 216 3.52 -10.00 6.51
CA ASN A 216 3.68 -11.38 6.97
C ASN A 216 4.65 -11.49 8.15
N ARG A 217 5.78 -10.77 8.10
CA ARG A 217 6.71 -10.67 9.23
C ARG A 217 6.08 -9.99 10.44
N ALA A 218 5.33 -8.91 10.25
CA ALA A 218 4.59 -8.26 11.34
C ALA A 218 3.61 -9.21 12.03
N LYS A 219 2.91 -10.00 11.21
CA LYS A 219 1.96 -11.00 11.69
C LYS A 219 2.66 -12.03 12.58
N GLU A 220 3.77 -12.61 12.11
CA GLU A 220 4.54 -13.61 12.87
C GLU A 220 5.22 -13.05 14.13
N GLU A 221 5.82 -11.85 14.04
CA GLU A 221 6.67 -11.29 15.11
C GLU A 221 5.91 -10.46 16.14
N ILE A 222 4.73 -9.94 15.80
CA ILE A 222 3.97 -9.02 16.67
C ILE A 222 2.55 -9.51 16.92
N LEU A 223 1.80 -9.89 15.88
CA LEU A 223 0.35 -10.10 16.01
C LEU A 223 0.02 -11.50 16.54
N ASP A 224 0.75 -12.50 16.05
CA ASP A 224 0.59 -13.91 16.37
C ASP A 224 1.71 -14.43 17.28
N TYR A 225 2.53 -13.53 17.81
CA TYR A 225 3.74 -13.91 18.54
C TYR A 225 3.42 -14.78 19.75
N ASN A 226 3.91 -16.02 19.70
CA ASN A 226 3.79 -17.00 20.77
C ASN A 226 5.20 -17.37 21.25
N PRO A 227 5.70 -16.80 22.37
CA PRO A 227 7.03 -17.13 22.86
C PRO A 227 7.08 -18.60 23.30
N PRO A 228 8.20 -19.32 23.07
CA PRO A 228 8.37 -20.66 23.60
C PRO A 228 8.24 -20.62 25.13
N THR A 229 7.39 -21.49 25.67
CA THR A 229 7.10 -21.61 27.10
C THR A 229 8.40 -21.91 27.87
N THR A 230 9.05 -20.90 28.43
CA THR A 230 10.11 -21.13 29.40
C THR A 230 9.50 -21.57 30.73
N LEU A 231 10.21 -22.46 31.41
CA LEU A 231 9.87 -23.07 32.71
C LEU A 231 9.80 -22.02 33.84
N GLN A 232 8.79 -21.15 33.83
CA GLN A 232 8.34 -20.35 34.97
C GLN A 232 7.02 -19.59 34.75
N GLY A 233 6.13 -20.11 33.89
CA GLY A 233 4.68 -19.89 34.05
C GLY A 233 4.14 -18.47 33.82
N LYS A 234 4.88 -17.55 33.21
CA LYS A 234 4.35 -16.24 32.77
C LYS A 234 4.72 -15.94 31.32
N SER A 235 4.01 -16.57 30.39
CA SER A 235 3.99 -16.13 28.98
C SER A 235 3.07 -14.91 28.87
N HIS A 236 3.64 -13.71 28.73
CA HIS A 236 2.87 -12.53 28.32
C HIS A 236 2.55 -12.68 26.83
N ARG A 237 1.36 -13.20 26.52
CA ARG A 237 0.83 -13.24 25.15
C ARG A 237 0.55 -11.80 24.71
N LEU A 238 1.35 -11.25 23.79
CA LEU A 238 0.96 -10.06 23.03
C LEU A 238 0.20 -10.51 21.78
N SER A 239 -1.00 -11.07 21.96
CA SER A 239 -1.88 -11.35 20.81
C SER A 239 -2.83 -10.17 20.66
N ILE A 240 -2.54 -9.29 19.71
CA ILE A 240 -3.41 -8.16 19.36
C ILE A 240 -4.46 -8.71 18.39
N PRO A 241 -5.77 -8.64 18.72
CA PRO A 241 -6.81 -9.06 17.78
C PRO A 241 -6.74 -8.28 16.47
N TYR A 242 -6.85 -8.94 15.33
CA TYR A 242 -6.76 -8.26 14.03
C TYR A 242 -7.84 -7.18 13.82
N GLU A 243 -9.00 -7.34 14.45
CA GLU A 243 -10.08 -6.34 14.45
C GLU A 243 -9.69 -5.01 15.12
N ASN A 244 -8.61 -5.00 15.89
CA ASN A 244 -8.07 -3.84 16.57
C ASN A 244 -6.87 -3.24 15.82
N ILE A 245 -6.65 -3.58 14.56
CA ILE A 245 -5.51 -3.08 13.77
C ILE A 245 -6.02 -2.29 12.57
N ILE A 246 -5.58 -1.04 12.48
CA ILE A 246 -5.70 -0.25 11.25
C ILE A 246 -4.37 -0.28 10.51
N VAL A 247 -4.40 -0.42 9.19
CA VAL A 247 -3.19 -0.53 8.37
C VAL A 247 -3.09 0.70 7.47
N SER A 248 -1.93 1.34 7.47
CA SER A 248 -1.59 2.36 6.48
C SER A 248 -0.28 1.99 5.80
N ASN A 249 -0.35 1.91 4.48
CA ASN A 249 0.79 1.70 3.63
C ASN A 249 1.10 3.01 2.92
N PHE A 250 2.30 3.55 3.18
CA PHE A 250 2.76 4.78 2.56
C PHE A 250 3.64 4.45 1.34
N ASP A 251 3.59 5.28 0.30
CA ASP A 251 4.55 5.28 -0.82
C ASP A 251 5.60 6.33 -0.57
#